data_AF-A0A662HEU5-F1
#
_entry.id   AF-A0A662HEU5-F1
#
_cell.length_a   1.000
_cell.length_b   1.000
_cell.length_c   1.000
_cell.angle_alpha   90.00
_cell.angle_beta   90.00
_cell.angle_gamma   90.00
#
_symmetry.space_group_name_H-M   'P 1'
#
loop_
_entity.id
_entity.type
_entity.pdbx_description
1 polymer ?
#
loop_
_entity_poly.entity_id
_entity_poly.type
_entity_poly.pdbx_seq_one_letter_code
_entity_poly.pdbx_strand_id
1 'polypeptide(L)'
;MRGLMKTITIHGREVPLDKFLHHIREKCKLYEEYQIGYEPWEKDRVYELFAFTPNGVHIMVVCPICGWTSSKRLLSFNRLRHFSTIARLLASHVARRHPNLLRRVKKSGAIYLADYGSFAYTPAIYKCNICGRLIVGFTYALIHVVGSHPEVCE
;
A
#
# COMPACT_ATOMS: atom_id res chain seq x y z
N MET A 1 -1.80 29.58 13.77
CA MET A 1 -2.58 29.56 12.52
C MET A 1 -3.26 28.20 12.43
N ARG A 2 -4.60 28.12 12.53
CA ARG A 2 -5.33 26.84 12.38
C ARG A 2 -5.25 26.45 10.90
N GLY A 3 -4.38 25.50 10.56
CA GLY A 3 -4.26 24.98 9.20
C GLY A 3 -5.60 24.40 8.76
N LEU A 4 -6.02 24.71 7.54
CA LEU A 4 -7.20 24.12 6.90
C LEU A 4 -7.12 22.60 7.02
N MET A 5 -8.05 22.01 7.78
CA MET A 5 -8.16 20.56 7.94
C MET A 5 -8.48 19.96 6.57
N LYS A 6 -7.54 19.21 6.00
CA LYS A 6 -7.74 18.59 4.68
C LYS A 6 -8.85 17.53 4.78
N THR A 7 -9.79 17.54 3.84
CA THR A 7 -10.85 16.53 3.74
C THR A 7 -10.68 15.72 2.47
N ILE A 8 -11.21 14.49 2.49
CA ILE A 8 -11.37 13.63 1.32
C ILE A 8 -12.84 13.24 1.17
N THR A 9 -13.31 13.07 -0.06
CA THR A 9 -14.68 12.62 -0.33
C THR A 9 -14.70 11.11 -0.55
N ILE A 10 -15.50 10.40 0.24
CA ILE A 10 -15.73 8.95 0.09
C ILE A 10 -17.24 8.75 -0.04
N HIS A 11 -17.70 8.20 -1.17
CA HIS A 11 -19.13 7.98 -1.45
C HIS A 11 -20.01 9.21 -1.17
N GLY A 12 -19.55 10.39 -1.57
CA GLY A 12 -20.27 11.66 -1.38
C GLY A 12 -20.22 12.24 0.05
N ARG A 13 -19.49 11.61 0.98
CA ARG A 13 -19.27 12.13 2.34
C ARG A 13 -17.88 12.71 2.49
N GLU A 14 -17.78 13.88 3.09
CA GLU A 14 -16.49 14.45 3.47
C GLU A 14 -15.97 13.82 4.76
N VAL A 15 -14.74 13.34 4.71
CA VAL A 15 -14.04 12.72 5.83
C VAL A 15 -12.75 13.51 6.08
N PRO A 16 -12.45 13.91 7.32
CA PRO A 16 -11.15 14.51 7.65
C PRO A 16 -10.02 13.54 7.30
N LEU A 17 -9.02 14.01 6.57
CA LEU A 17 -7.89 13.19 6.12
C LEU A 17 -7.19 12.55 7.32
N ASP A 18 -7.01 13.27 8.42
CA ASP A 18 -6.34 12.75 9.61
C ASP A 18 -7.10 11.57 10.24
N LYS A 19 -8.44 11.64 10.25
CA LYS A 19 -9.29 10.53 10.73
C LYS A 19 -9.16 9.31 9.82
N PHE A 20 -9.09 9.53 8.51
CA PHE A 20 -8.88 8.47 7.54
C PHE A 20 -7.50 7.83 7.68
N LEU A 21 -6.45 8.63 7.85
CA LEU A 21 -5.10 8.15 8.07
C LEU A 21 -4.96 7.39 9.37
N HIS A 22 -5.56 7.89 10.45
CA HIS A 22 -5.61 7.19 11.73
C HIS A 22 -6.24 5.80 11.56
N HIS A 23 -7.38 5.70 10.86
CA HIS A 23 -8.01 4.42 10.58
C HIS A 23 -7.09 3.47 9.80
N ILE A 24 -6.42 3.95 8.76
CA ILE A 24 -5.50 3.14 7.96
C ILE A 24 -4.33 2.63 8.78
N ARG A 25 -3.73 3.50 9.60
CA ARG A 25 -2.57 3.17 10.46
C ARG A 25 -2.93 2.12 11.51
N GLU A 26 -4.09 2.27 12.16
CA GLU A 26 -4.61 1.26 13.08
C GLU A 26 -4.84 -0.09 12.39
N LYS A 27 -5.37 -0.10 11.16
CA LYS A 27 -5.51 -1.33 10.38
C LYS A 27 -4.18 -1.95 9.99
N CYS A 28 -3.17 -1.15 9.63
CA CYS A 28 -1.81 -1.66 9.38
C CYS A 28 -1.24 -2.37 10.62
N LYS A 29 -1.42 -1.79 11.81
CA LYS A 29 -1.01 -2.41 13.07
C LYS A 29 -1.69 -3.77 13.28
N LEU A 30 -3.01 -3.84 13.12
CA LEU A 30 -3.76 -5.10 13.24
C LEU A 30 -3.35 -6.13 12.18
N TYR A 31 -3.09 -5.71 10.95
CA TYR A 31 -2.71 -6.63 9.89
C TYR A 31 -1.32 -7.23 10.13
N GLU A 32 -0.41 -6.44 10.68
CA GLU A 32 0.91 -6.92 11.10
C GLU A 32 0.81 -7.87 12.30
N GLU A 33 0.03 -7.51 13.33
CA GLU A 33 -0.14 -8.32 14.55
C GLU A 33 -0.76 -9.69 14.25
N TYR A 34 -1.82 -9.73 13.47
CA TYR A 34 -2.57 -10.95 13.17
C TYR A 34 -2.16 -11.62 11.86
N GLN A 35 -1.09 -11.13 11.20
CA GLN A 35 -0.63 -11.62 9.90
C GLN A 35 -1.77 -11.72 8.87
N ILE A 36 -2.59 -10.66 8.76
CA ILE A 36 -3.70 -10.56 7.81
C ILE A 36 -3.19 -10.19 6.43
N GLY A 37 -3.75 -10.79 5.40
CA GLY A 37 -3.47 -10.45 4.01
C GLY A 37 -2.54 -11.43 3.32
N TYR A 38 -1.99 -12.43 4.02
CA TYR A 38 -1.06 -13.40 3.42
C TYR A 38 -1.78 -14.38 2.49
N GLU A 39 -3.08 -14.57 2.69
CA GLU A 39 -3.89 -15.45 1.86
C GLU A 39 -4.38 -14.78 0.57
N PRO A 40 -4.51 -15.52 -0.56
CA PRO A 40 -4.90 -14.96 -1.85
C PRO A 40 -6.25 -14.21 -1.86
N TRP A 41 -7.21 -14.64 -1.05
CA TRP A 41 -8.54 -14.03 -0.93
C TRP A 41 -8.55 -12.75 -0.09
N GLU A 42 -7.50 -12.49 0.70
CA GLU A 42 -7.41 -11.30 1.53
C GLU A 42 -6.75 -10.11 0.82
N LYS A 43 -6.29 -10.31 -0.43
CA LYS A 43 -5.61 -9.28 -1.19
C LYS A 43 -6.46 -8.03 -1.39
N ASP A 44 -7.77 -8.16 -1.65
CA ASP A 44 -8.66 -6.98 -1.79
C ASP A 44 -8.54 -6.09 -0.54
N ARG A 45 -8.64 -6.68 0.65
CA ARG A 45 -8.53 -5.97 1.93
C ARG A 45 -7.19 -5.27 2.12
N VAL A 46 -6.09 -5.81 1.59
CA VAL A 46 -4.74 -5.22 1.68
C VAL A 46 -4.60 -4.03 0.74
N TYR A 47 -5.11 -4.13 -0.49
CA TYR A 47 -4.96 -3.07 -1.49
C TYR A 47 -5.98 -1.95 -1.28
N GLU A 48 -7.22 -2.29 -0.93
CA GLU A 48 -8.29 -1.32 -0.62
C GLU A 48 -8.01 -0.54 0.66
N LEU A 49 -7.16 -1.04 1.55
CA LEU A 49 -6.71 -0.28 2.72
C LEU A 49 -6.09 1.07 2.34
N PHE A 50 -5.41 1.15 1.20
CA PHE A 50 -4.70 2.34 0.75
C PHE A 50 -5.40 3.06 -0.40
N ALA A 51 -6.62 2.68 -0.75
CA ALA A 51 -7.32 3.20 -1.91
C ALA A 51 -8.82 3.38 -1.64
N PHE A 52 -9.42 4.39 -2.24
CA PHE A 52 -10.85 4.66 -2.10
C PHE A 52 -11.45 5.17 -3.40
N THR A 53 -12.77 5.02 -3.53
CA THR A 53 -13.52 5.42 -4.73
C THR A 53 -14.44 6.61 -4.44
N PRO A 54 -14.01 7.86 -4.70
CA PRO A 54 -14.82 9.04 -4.36
C PRO A 54 -16.20 9.06 -5.03
N ASN A 55 -16.31 8.57 -6.27
CA ASN A 55 -17.51 8.61 -7.10
C ASN A 55 -17.93 7.24 -7.67
N GLY A 56 -17.48 6.14 -7.06
CA GLY A 56 -17.79 4.77 -7.46
C GLY A 56 -17.11 4.26 -8.74
N VAL A 57 -16.51 5.14 -9.54
CA VAL A 57 -15.89 4.77 -10.84
C VAL A 57 -14.38 4.95 -10.83
N HIS A 58 -13.90 6.00 -10.16
CA HIS A 58 -12.49 6.32 -10.10
C HIS A 58 -11.89 5.92 -8.77
N ILE A 59 -10.63 5.52 -8.80
CA ILE A 59 -9.85 5.19 -7.60
C ILE A 59 -8.85 6.29 -7.32
N MET A 60 -8.72 6.62 -6.04
CA MET A 60 -7.64 7.44 -5.49
C MET A 60 -6.86 6.63 -4.47
N VAL A 61 -5.53 6.76 -4.51
CA VAL A 61 -4.59 6.07 -3.63
C VAL A 61 -4.08 7.06 -2.59
N VAL A 62 -3.98 6.65 -1.33
CA VAL A 62 -3.47 7.45 -0.22
C VAL A 62 -2.19 6.85 0.36
N CYS A 63 -1.19 7.69 0.62
CA CYS A 63 -0.03 7.29 1.39
C CYS A 63 -0.37 7.30 2.88
N PRO A 64 -0.24 6.17 3.61
CA PRO A 64 -0.53 6.10 5.04
C PRO A 64 0.45 6.89 5.91
N ILE A 65 1.63 7.21 5.37
CA ILE A 65 2.72 7.89 6.08
C ILE A 65 2.46 9.40 6.13
N CYS A 66 2.26 10.04 4.98
CA CYS A 66 2.18 11.50 4.89
C CYS A 66 0.84 12.05 4.35
N GLY A 67 -0.15 11.20 4.08
CA GLY A 67 -1.45 11.63 3.58
C GLY A 67 -1.49 12.08 2.12
N TRP A 68 -0.40 11.90 1.36
CA TRP A 68 -0.41 12.18 -0.07
C TRP A 68 -1.49 11.36 -0.79
N THR A 69 -2.28 12.02 -1.62
CA THR A 69 -3.28 11.37 -2.48
C THR A 69 -2.89 11.44 -3.95
N SER A 70 -3.07 10.35 -4.69
CA SER A 70 -2.83 10.34 -6.13
C SER A 70 -3.84 11.21 -6.88
N SER A 71 -3.38 12.05 -7.81
CA SER A 71 -4.26 12.93 -8.61
C SER A 71 -5.01 12.21 -9.74
N LYS A 72 -4.57 11.01 -10.15
CA LYS A 72 -5.18 10.28 -11.27
C LYS A 72 -6.40 9.50 -10.80
N ARG A 73 -7.57 9.97 -11.22
CA ARG A 73 -8.83 9.21 -11.25
C ARG A 73 -8.69 8.05 -12.23
N LEU A 74 -8.34 6.87 -11.72
CA LEU A 74 -8.09 5.70 -12.55
C LEU A 74 -9.36 4.87 -12.70
N LEU A 75 -9.70 4.48 -13.93
CA LEU A 75 -10.74 3.50 -14.23
C LEU A 75 -10.23 2.10 -13.87
N SER A 76 -11.07 1.30 -13.21
CA SER A 76 -10.75 -0.09 -12.88
C SER A 76 -11.80 -1.02 -13.45
N PHE A 77 -11.39 -1.83 -14.42
CA PHE A 77 -12.19 -2.93 -14.95
C PHE A 77 -11.54 -4.30 -14.69
N ASN A 78 -10.33 -4.33 -14.11
CA ASN A 78 -9.58 -5.57 -13.89
C ASN A 78 -8.89 -5.54 -12.51
N ARG A 79 -9.23 -6.52 -11.66
CA ARG A 79 -8.74 -6.65 -10.27
C ARG A 79 -7.22 -6.73 -10.13
N LEU A 80 -6.54 -7.49 -11.00
CA LEU A 80 -5.08 -7.59 -10.93
C LEU A 80 -4.41 -6.29 -11.36
N ARG A 81 -4.90 -5.68 -12.45
CA ARG A 81 -4.41 -4.38 -12.91
C ARG A 81 -4.64 -3.28 -11.87
N HIS A 82 -5.77 -3.37 -11.15
CA HIS A 82 -6.12 -2.50 -10.04
C HIS A 82 -5.07 -2.58 -8.92
N PHE A 83 -4.79 -3.77 -8.39
CA PHE A 83 -3.79 -3.98 -7.35
C PHE A 83 -2.39 -3.53 -7.78
N SER A 84 -1.95 -3.91 -8.98
CA SER A 84 -0.66 -3.48 -9.53
C SER A 84 -0.56 -1.95 -9.62
N THR A 85 -1.67 -1.28 -9.94
CA THR A 85 -1.68 0.19 -10.05
C THR A 85 -1.55 0.85 -8.69
N ILE A 86 -2.27 0.38 -7.67
CA ILE A 86 -2.18 0.88 -6.29
C ILE A 86 -0.74 0.71 -5.78
N ALA A 87 -0.19 -0.51 -5.84
CA ALA A 87 1.18 -0.78 -5.40
C ALA A 87 2.21 0.09 -6.14
N ARG A 88 2.07 0.26 -7.47
CA ARG A 88 3.01 1.06 -8.24
C ARG A 88 2.98 2.54 -7.86
N LEU A 89 1.79 3.12 -7.66
CA LEU A 89 1.66 4.51 -7.26
C LEU A 89 2.26 4.75 -5.87
N LEU A 90 1.93 3.90 -4.91
CA LEU A 90 2.51 3.98 -3.57
C LEU A 90 4.02 3.76 -3.59
N ALA A 91 4.51 2.73 -4.28
CA ALA A 91 5.94 2.45 -4.36
C ALA A 91 6.72 3.61 -4.97
N SER A 92 6.18 4.22 -6.04
CA SER A 92 6.81 5.40 -6.64
C SER A 92 6.79 6.61 -5.71
N HIS A 93 5.72 6.80 -4.94
CA HIS A 93 5.63 7.89 -3.98
C HIS A 93 6.60 7.68 -2.81
N VAL A 94 6.52 6.52 -2.14
CA VAL A 94 7.33 6.15 -0.98
C VAL A 94 8.82 6.17 -1.33
N ALA A 95 9.23 5.65 -2.48
CA ALA A 95 10.63 5.70 -2.90
C ALA A 95 11.17 7.13 -3.07
N ARG A 96 10.31 8.10 -3.42
CA ARG A 96 10.69 9.50 -3.62
C ARG A 96 10.61 10.34 -2.35
N ARG A 97 9.58 10.13 -1.53
CA ARG A 97 9.27 10.97 -0.36
C ARG A 97 9.75 10.36 0.96
N HIS A 98 9.93 9.05 1.00
CA HIS A 98 10.34 8.30 2.19
C HIS A 98 11.45 7.28 1.85
N PRO A 99 12.55 7.71 1.18
CA PRO A 99 13.56 6.79 0.62
C PRO A 99 14.24 5.90 1.66
N ASN A 100 14.28 6.35 2.91
CA ASN A 100 15.00 5.66 3.98
C ASN A 100 14.20 4.56 4.66
N LEU A 101 12.91 4.36 4.36
CA LEU A 101 12.09 3.38 5.07
C LEU A 101 12.19 1.96 4.50
N LEU A 102 12.19 1.84 3.17
CA LEU A 102 12.14 0.56 2.48
C LEU A 102 13.20 0.49 1.38
N ARG A 103 14.00 -0.58 1.41
CA ARG A 103 14.94 -0.90 0.34
C ARG A 103 14.51 -2.15 -0.40
N ARG A 104 14.32 -2.06 -1.72
CA ARG A 104 14.10 -3.26 -2.55
C ARG A 104 15.41 -4.04 -2.65
N VAL A 105 15.43 -5.28 -2.19
CA VAL A 105 16.62 -6.15 -2.21
C VAL A 105 16.54 -7.23 -3.29
N LYS A 106 15.32 -7.60 -3.72
CA LYS A 106 15.11 -8.50 -4.88
C LYS A 106 14.03 -7.92 -5.78
N LYS A 107 14.30 -7.85 -7.09
CA LYS A 107 13.30 -7.48 -8.10
C LYS A 107 12.34 -8.65 -8.32
N SER A 108 11.10 -8.34 -8.64
CA SER A 108 10.16 -9.35 -9.14
C SER A 108 10.61 -9.86 -10.50
N GLY A 109 10.38 -11.12 -10.81
CA GLY A 109 10.75 -11.70 -12.10
C GLY A 109 10.13 -13.06 -12.35
N ALA A 110 10.07 -13.46 -13.61
CA ALA A 110 9.70 -14.82 -13.98
C ALA A 110 10.93 -15.73 -13.85
N ILE A 111 10.76 -16.88 -13.21
CA ILE A 111 11.75 -17.96 -13.16
C ILE A 111 11.17 -19.11 -13.96
N TYR A 112 11.95 -19.64 -14.91
CA TYR A 112 11.56 -20.84 -15.64
C TYR A 112 11.80 -22.05 -14.75
N LEU A 113 10.74 -22.83 -14.50
CA LEU A 113 10.79 -24.08 -13.77
C LEU A 113 10.87 -25.22 -14.78
N ALA A 114 12.09 -25.68 -15.05
CA ALA A 114 12.38 -26.70 -16.06
C ALA A 114 11.59 -27.99 -15.83
N ASP A 115 11.47 -28.43 -14.58
CA ASP A 115 10.73 -29.64 -14.18
C ASP A 115 9.24 -29.60 -14.52
N TYR A 116 8.68 -28.39 -14.70
CA TYR A 116 7.27 -28.15 -14.96
C TYR A 116 7.02 -27.48 -16.33
N GLY A 117 8.06 -27.30 -17.15
CA GLY A 117 7.96 -26.65 -18.46
C GLY A 117 7.28 -25.27 -18.44
N SER A 118 7.34 -24.54 -17.31
CA SER A 118 6.51 -23.36 -17.08
C SER A 118 7.24 -22.23 -16.36
N PHE A 119 6.73 -21.01 -16.48
CA PHE A 119 7.26 -19.86 -15.74
C PHE A 119 6.51 -19.65 -14.43
N ALA A 120 7.25 -19.53 -13.33
CA ALA A 120 6.74 -19.06 -12.05
C ALA A 120 7.11 -17.59 -11.83
N TYR A 121 6.17 -16.78 -11.37
CA TYR A 121 6.43 -15.38 -11.04
C TYR A 121 6.90 -15.26 -9.58
N THR A 122 8.10 -14.72 -9.39
CA THR A 122 8.60 -14.37 -8.07
C THR A 122 8.27 -12.93 -7.71
N PRO A 123 7.63 -12.68 -6.56
CA PRO A 123 7.39 -11.33 -6.07
C PRO A 123 8.71 -10.64 -5.66
N ALA A 124 8.71 -9.31 -5.67
CA ALA A 124 9.83 -8.52 -5.19
C ALA A 124 9.98 -8.66 -3.66
N ILE A 125 11.22 -8.63 -3.16
CA ILE A 125 11.52 -8.65 -1.72
C ILE A 125 12.05 -7.27 -1.31
N TYR A 126 11.53 -6.77 -0.20
CA TYR A 126 11.88 -5.51 0.43
C TYR A 126 12.50 -5.76 1.80
N LYS A 127 13.45 -4.92 2.18
CA LYS A 127 14.02 -4.85 3.52
C LYS A 127 13.47 -3.60 4.21
N CYS A 128 12.92 -3.76 5.41
CA CYS A 128 12.68 -2.64 6.32
C CYS A 128 14.03 -2.10 6.81
N ASN A 129 14.30 -0.83 6.61
CA ASN A 129 15.57 -0.24 7.02
C ASN A 129 15.61 0.11 8.52
N ILE A 130 14.47 0.05 9.21
CA ILE A 130 14.38 0.34 10.65
C ILE A 130 14.74 -0.91 11.46
N CYS A 131 13.99 -2.01 11.27
CA CYS A 131 14.22 -3.25 12.02
C CYS A 131 14.96 -4.36 11.23
N GLY A 132 15.18 -4.18 9.93
CA GLY A 132 15.89 -5.15 9.09
C GLY A 132 15.05 -6.28 8.51
N ARG A 133 13.74 -6.39 8.83
CA ARG A 133 12.84 -7.46 8.35
C ARG A 133 12.80 -7.55 6.83
N LEU A 134 12.88 -8.78 6.29
CA LEU A 134 12.68 -9.07 4.87
C LEU A 134 11.21 -9.44 4.60
N ILE A 135 10.61 -8.79 3.61
CA ILE A 135 9.17 -8.83 3.37
C ILE A 135 8.89 -9.01 1.89
N VAL A 136 8.01 -9.95 1.58
CA VAL A 136 7.62 -10.27 0.21
C VAL A 136 6.48 -9.35 -0.23
N GLY A 137 6.72 -8.58 -1.29
CA GLY A 137 5.75 -7.64 -1.85
C GLY A 137 5.79 -6.25 -1.19
N PHE A 138 5.57 -5.22 -2.02
CA PHE A 138 5.67 -3.83 -1.57
C PHE A 138 4.58 -3.45 -0.55
N THR A 139 3.33 -3.84 -0.80
CA THR A 139 2.20 -3.42 0.03
C THR A 139 2.31 -3.98 1.46
N TYR A 140 2.76 -5.22 1.61
CA TYR A 140 3.05 -5.81 2.93
C TYR A 140 4.23 -5.13 3.60
N ALA A 141 5.28 -4.80 2.84
CA ALA A 141 6.41 -4.05 3.39
C ALA A 141 5.98 -2.66 3.92
N LEU A 142 5.03 -2.02 3.24
CA LEU A 142 4.43 -0.76 3.70
C LEU A 142 3.55 -0.95 4.93
N ILE A 143 2.71 -2.00 4.98
CA ILE A 143 1.93 -2.36 6.17
C ILE A 143 2.84 -2.54 7.37
N HIS A 144 3.90 -3.31 7.23
CA HIS A 144 4.89 -3.53 8.28
C HIS A 144 5.50 -2.21 8.77
N VAL A 145 5.96 -1.34 7.86
CA VAL A 145 6.54 -0.06 8.25
C VAL A 145 5.55 0.79 9.02
N VAL A 146 4.30 0.89 8.57
CA VAL A 146 3.30 1.71 9.25
C VAL A 146 2.84 1.08 10.58
N GLY A 147 2.69 -0.24 10.62
CA GLY A 147 2.14 -0.97 11.76
C GLY A 147 3.16 -1.23 12.87
N SER A 148 4.43 -1.49 12.53
CA SER A 148 5.52 -1.78 13.48
C SER A 148 6.35 -0.55 13.86
N HIS A 149 6.32 0.51 13.05
CA HIS A 149 7.12 1.72 13.25
C HIS A 149 6.23 2.98 13.13
N PRO A 150 5.24 3.16 14.03
CA PRO A 150 4.28 4.26 13.94
C PRO A 150 4.94 5.65 13.97
N GLU A 151 6.13 5.78 14.56
CA GLU A 151 6.92 7.02 14.63
C GLU A 151 7.27 7.62 13.25
N VAL A 152 7.24 6.81 12.19
CA VAL A 152 7.49 7.29 10.82
C VAL A 152 6.35 8.12 10.25
N CYS A 153 5.19 8.07 10.90
CA CYS A 153 3.93 8.68 10.47
C CYS A 153 3.62 10.00 11.20
N GLU A 154 4.49 10.43 12.10
CA GLU A 154 4.42 11.65 12.91
C GLU A 154 5.10 12.85 12.24
#